data_AF-A0A5C7QI99-F1
#
_entry.id   AF-A0A5C7QI99-F1
#
_cell.length_a   1.000
_cell.length_b   1.000
_cell.length_c   1.000
_cell.angle_alpha   90.00
_cell.angle_beta   90.00
_cell.angle_gamma   90.00
#
_symmetry.space_group_name_H-M   'P 1'
#
loop_
_entity.id
_entity.type
_entity.pdbx_description
1 polymer ?
#
loop_
_entity_poly.entity_id
_entity_poly.type
_entity_poly.pdbx_seq_one_letter_code
_entity_poly.pdbx_strand_id
1 'polypeptide(L)'
;RRSEVGQLNVGDVRVDAQGVPFFELTNTKSGLLQRQPMPSWVAEAVAVLVAQRKSEGAKHDDPLFINYRLRSRKRVTEWLIYRTFKRYCRQLGISAAPHAARATAATFLASEGHNEAKIAQFLRHSDTQQVATYVKLSQQLRDNLGAKIIF
;
A
#
# COMPACT_ATOMS: atom_id res chain seq x y z
N ARG A 1 4.72 2.41 -1.08
CA ARG A 1 5.87 2.14 -0.17
C ARG A 1 5.56 2.72 1.21
N ARG A 2 6.27 2.29 2.27
CA ARG A 2 6.01 2.80 3.64
C ARG A 2 6.28 4.30 3.77
N SER A 3 7.37 4.79 3.19
CA SER A 3 7.72 6.22 3.13
C SER A 3 6.61 7.04 2.46
N GLU A 4 6.14 6.59 1.29
CA GLU A 4 5.04 7.22 0.54
C GLU A 4 3.76 7.32 1.40
N VAL A 5 3.39 6.26 2.13
CA VAL A 5 2.21 6.29 3.03
C VAL A 5 2.39 7.34 4.14
N GLY A 6 3.57 7.43 4.73
CA GLY A 6 3.86 8.40 5.78
C GLY A 6 3.82 9.85 5.30
N GLN A 7 4.01 10.10 4.01
CA GLN A 7 4.06 11.44 3.42
C GLN A 7 2.71 11.95 2.89
N LEU A 8 1.67 11.12 2.89
CA LEU A 8 0.34 11.53 2.43
C LEU A 8 -0.23 12.69 3.25
N ASN A 9 -0.84 13.63 2.54
CA ASN A 9 -1.60 14.75 3.07
C ASN A 9 -3.10 14.53 2.90
N VAL A 10 -3.91 15.32 3.61
CA VAL A 10 -5.37 15.30 3.47
C VAL A 10 -5.78 15.60 2.03
N GLY A 11 -5.05 16.51 1.38
CA GLY A 11 -5.22 16.85 -0.03
C GLY A 11 -4.94 15.69 -0.97
N ASP A 12 -4.07 14.73 -0.64
CA ASP A 12 -3.67 13.70 -1.61
C ASP A 12 -4.77 12.66 -1.88
N VAL A 13 -5.88 12.67 -1.15
CA VAL A 13 -7.04 11.80 -1.40
C VAL A 13 -7.96 12.46 -2.43
N ARG A 14 -8.08 11.83 -3.60
CA ARG A 14 -8.78 12.37 -4.77
C ARG A 14 -9.73 11.35 -5.36
N VAL A 15 -10.64 11.86 -6.20
CA VAL A 15 -11.53 11.07 -7.06
C VAL A 15 -11.36 11.62 -8.47
N ASP A 16 -11.21 10.74 -9.47
CA ASP A 16 -11.09 11.18 -10.86
C ASP A 16 -12.46 11.48 -11.48
N ALA A 17 -12.48 11.87 -12.76
CA ALA A 17 -13.71 12.20 -13.48
C ALA A 17 -14.67 11.00 -13.65
N GLN A 18 -14.17 9.78 -13.49
CA GLN A 18 -14.91 8.54 -13.60
C GLN A 18 -15.38 8.01 -12.24
N GLY A 19 -15.11 8.74 -11.15
CA GLY A 19 -15.49 8.34 -9.80
C GLY A 19 -14.52 7.37 -9.13
N VAL A 20 -13.34 7.12 -9.71
CA VAL A 20 -12.35 6.21 -9.12
C VAL A 20 -11.56 6.94 -8.03
N PRO A 21 -11.60 6.48 -6.77
CA PRO A 21 -10.80 7.07 -5.71
C PRO A 21 -9.32 6.68 -5.87
N PHE A 22 -8.42 7.64 -5.64
CA PHE A 22 -6.98 7.42 -5.72
C PHE A 22 -6.19 8.30 -4.75
N PHE A 23 -4.97 7.87 -4.42
CA PHE A 23 -3.97 8.72 -3.79
C PHE A 23 -3.11 9.40 -4.85
N GLU A 24 -2.97 10.71 -4.77
CA GLU A 24 -2.00 11.49 -5.55
C GLU A 24 -0.67 11.55 -4.79
N LEU A 25 0.34 10.89 -5.33
CA LEU A 25 1.65 10.75 -4.70
C LEU A 25 2.58 11.81 -5.28
N THR A 26 2.78 12.87 -4.52
CA THR A 26 3.63 14.02 -4.88
C THR A 26 5.09 13.81 -4.43
N ASN A 27 5.30 13.06 -3.34
CA ASN A 27 6.61 12.79 -2.76
C ASN A 27 7.11 11.36 -3.05
N THR A 28 7.33 11.05 -4.33
CA THR A 28 7.88 9.75 -4.75
C THR A 28 9.41 9.78 -4.81
N LYS A 29 10.06 8.60 -4.71
CA LYS A 29 11.54 8.49 -4.82
C LYS A 29 12.07 9.06 -6.14
N SER A 30 11.27 9.06 -7.20
CA SER A 30 11.62 9.58 -8.52
C SER A 30 11.29 11.08 -8.68
N GLY A 31 10.67 11.73 -7.69
CA GLY A 31 10.20 13.12 -7.81
C GLY A 31 9.05 13.33 -8.80
N LEU A 32 8.51 12.23 -9.35
CA LEU A 32 7.42 12.27 -10.31
C LEU A 32 6.08 12.10 -9.60
N LEU A 33 5.08 12.87 -10.03
CA LEU A 33 3.71 12.69 -9.60
C LEU A 33 3.22 11.32 -10.07
N GLN A 34 2.65 10.55 -9.15
CA GLN A 34 2.08 9.24 -9.44
C GLN A 34 0.70 9.11 -8.83
N ARG A 35 -0.17 8.31 -9.45
CA ARG A 35 -1.51 8.00 -8.90
C ARG A 35 -1.57 6.56 -8.45
N GLN A 36 -2.22 6.31 -7.31
CA GLN A 36 -2.54 4.97 -6.82
C GLN A 36 -4.05 4.84 -6.66
N PRO A 37 -4.75 4.23 -7.62
CA PRO A 37 -6.15 3.85 -7.43
C PRO A 37 -6.30 2.97 -6.19
N MET A 38 -7.41 3.14 -5.48
CA MET A 38 -7.73 2.37 -4.29
C MET A 38 -9.09 1.65 -4.46
N PRO A 39 -9.24 0.42 -3.93
CA PRO A 39 -10.54 -0.24 -3.86
C PRO A 39 -11.56 0.56 -3.05
N SER A 40 -12.85 0.38 -3.32
CA SER A 40 -13.95 1.10 -2.63
C SER A 40 -13.89 0.96 -1.10
N TRP A 41 -13.65 -0.24 -0.59
CA TRP A 41 -13.56 -0.47 0.86
C TRP A 41 -12.40 0.30 1.52
N VAL A 42 -11.30 0.52 0.79
CA VAL A 42 -10.19 1.37 1.26
C VAL A 42 -10.63 2.82 1.24
N ALA A 43 -11.29 3.24 0.15
CA ALA A 43 -11.78 4.60 -0.01
C ALA A 43 -12.77 5.00 1.09
N GLU A 44 -13.65 4.09 1.51
CA GLU A 44 -14.58 4.30 2.62
C GLU A 44 -13.82 4.57 3.94
N ALA A 45 -12.87 3.71 4.29
CA ALA A 45 -12.05 3.88 5.50
C ALA A 45 -11.22 5.18 5.47
N VAL A 46 -10.66 5.52 4.30
CA VAL A 46 -9.88 6.75 4.09
C VAL A 46 -10.77 7.98 4.16
N ALA A 47 -11.99 7.92 3.61
CA ALA A 47 -12.94 9.02 3.65
C ALA A 47 -13.36 9.36 5.09
N VAL A 48 -13.58 8.35 5.93
CA VAL A 48 -13.83 8.54 7.37
C VAL A 48 -12.65 9.26 8.03
N LEU A 49 -11.42 8.84 7.75
CA LEU A 49 -10.23 9.52 8.27
C LEU A 49 -10.12 10.96 7.77
N VAL A 50 -10.33 11.22 6.47
CA VAL A 50 -10.29 12.57 5.90
C VAL A 50 -11.35 13.47 6.55
N ALA A 51 -12.57 12.97 6.74
CA ALA A 51 -13.65 13.71 7.40
C ALA A 51 -13.27 14.05 8.85
N GLN A 52 -12.73 13.08 9.60
CA GLN A 52 -12.22 13.32 10.94
C GLN A 52 -11.13 14.40 10.94
N ARG A 53 -10.11 14.28 10.08
CA ARG A 53 -9.03 15.27 9.99
C ARG A 53 -9.55 16.68 9.70
N LYS A 54 -10.50 16.81 8.77
CA LYS A 54 -11.15 18.09 8.47
C LYS A 54 -11.93 18.65 9.65
N SER A 55 -12.68 17.83 10.38
CA SER A 55 -13.39 18.27 11.60
C SER A 55 -12.44 18.73 12.72
N GLU A 56 -11.21 18.21 12.73
CA GLU A 56 -10.14 18.64 13.64
C GLU A 56 -9.39 19.89 13.14
N GLY A 57 -9.83 20.50 12.04
CA GLY A 57 -9.25 21.72 11.47
C GLY A 57 -8.07 21.49 10.51
N ALA A 58 -7.83 20.25 10.07
CA ALA A 58 -6.75 19.97 9.12
C ALA A 58 -7.02 20.60 7.74
N LYS A 59 -5.99 21.24 7.19
CA LYS A 59 -5.96 21.84 5.85
C LYS A 59 -5.47 20.83 4.82
N HIS A 60 -5.45 21.28 3.56
CA HIS A 60 -5.03 20.50 2.41
C HIS A 60 -3.64 19.86 2.57
N ASP A 61 -2.65 20.65 2.99
CA ASP A 61 -1.24 20.24 3.08
C ASP A 61 -0.89 19.59 4.42
N ASP A 62 -1.87 19.43 5.31
CA ASP A 62 -1.65 18.77 6.60
C ASP A 62 -1.54 17.25 6.41
N PRO A 63 -0.73 16.56 7.25
CA PRO A 63 -0.60 15.12 7.19
C PRO A 63 -1.95 14.40 7.36
N LEU A 64 -2.20 13.41 6.49
CA LEU A 64 -3.35 12.53 6.60
C LEU A 64 -3.22 11.63 7.84
N PHE A 65 -2.04 11.03 8.02
CA PHE A 65 -1.73 10.18 9.16
C PHE A 65 -0.91 10.94 10.21
N ILE A 66 -1.53 11.14 11.37
CA ILE A 66 -0.91 11.80 12.53
C ILE A 66 -0.82 10.85 13.73
N ASN A 67 0.09 11.15 14.65
CA ASN A 67 0.20 10.43 15.90
C ASN A 67 -0.68 11.08 16.99
N TYR A 68 -1.88 10.54 17.18
CA TYR A 68 -2.83 11.00 18.19
C TYR A 68 -2.34 10.85 19.64
N ARG A 69 -1.30 10.04 19.91
CA ARG A 69 -0.72 9.93 21.25
C ARG A 69 0.12 11.15 21.62
N LEU A 70 0.58 11.92 20.63
CA LEU A 70 1.34 13.13 20.86
C LEU A 70 0.39 14.33 20.89
N ARG A 71 0.49 15.16 21.92
CA ARG A 71 -0.26 16.42 21.99
C ARG A 71 -0.05 17.30 20.75
N SER A 72 1.15 17.27 20.18
CA SER A 72 1.52 18.00 18.96
C SER A 72 0.94 17.42 17.67
N ARG A 73 0.29 16.24 17.71
CA ARG A 73 -0.34 15.58 16.56
C ARG A 73 0.55 15.53 15.30
N LYS A 74 1.85 15.31 15.51
CA LYS A 74 2.84 15.25 14.41
C LYS A 74 2.53 14.10 13.45
N ARG A 75 2.96 14.26 12.19
CA ARG A 75 2.98 13.22 11.16
C ARG A 75 3.51 11.90 11.72
N VAL A 76 2.89 10.78 11.36
CA VAL A 76 3.40 9.46 11.74
C VAL A 76 4.78 9.23 11.11
N THR A 77 5.70 8.68 11.89
CA THR A 77 7.02 8.29 11.35
C THR A 77 6.92 6.96 10.61
N GLU A 78 7.86 6.72 9.70
CA GLU A 78 8.00 5.40 9.06
C GLU A 78 8.12 4.25 10.06
N TRP A 79 8.84 4.50 11.16
CA TRP A 79 8.99 3.51 12.22
C TRP A 79 7.67 3.22 12.93
N LEU A 80 6.82 4.23 13.14
CA LEU A 80 5.50 4.03 13.72
C LEU A 80 4.61 3.20 12.77
N ILE A 81 4.64 3.47 11.47
CA ILE A 81 3.93 2.65 10.47
C ILE A 81 4.42 1.20 10.53
N TYR A 82 5.74 1.00 10.55
CA TYR A 82 6.36 -0.32 10.65
C TYR A 82 5.90 -1.08 11.90
N ARG A 83 5.96 -0.44 13.07
CA ARG A 83 5.55 -1.07 14.33
C ARG A 83 4.07 -1.38 14.37
N THR A 84 3.23 -0.48 13.88
CA THR A 84 1.79 -0.68 13.81
C THR A 84 1.46 -1.88 12.91
N PHE A 85 2.07 -1.97 11.73
CA PHE A 85 1.93 -3.12 10.83
C PHE A 85 2.39 -4.42 11.51
N LYS A 86 3.61 -4.46 12.05
CA LYS A 86 4.15 -5.65 12.73
C LYS A 86 3.28 -6.12 13.89
N ARG A 87 2.70 -5.18 14.64
CA ARG A 87 1.80 -5.49 15.76
C ARG A 87 0.55 -6.21 15.26
N TYR A 88 -0.11 -5.71 14.22
CA TYR A 88 -1.31 -6.35 13.67
C TYR A 88 -1.01 -7.70 13.04
N CYS A 89 0.10 -7.83 12.30
CA CYS A 89 0.52 -9.15 11.80
C CYS A 89 0.74 -10.14 12.95
N ARG A 90 1.43 -9.73 14.03
CA ARG A 90 1.66 -10.60 15.20
C ARG A 90 0.36 -11.04 15.87
N GLN A 91 -0.64 -10.17 15.97
CA GLN A 91 -1.96 -10.51 16.53
C GLN A 91 -2.68 -11.60 15.71
N LEU A 92 -2.38 -11.69 14.42
CA LEU A 92 -2.90 -12.70 13.51
C LEU A 92 -1.97 -13.92 13.36
N GLY A 93 -0.88 -14.01 14.14
CA GLY A 93 0.12 -15.07 14.00
C GLY A 93 1.01 -14.96 12.76
N ILE A 94 0.97 -13.82 12.05
CA ILE A 94 1.71 -13.58 10.80
C ILE A 94 3.05 -12.90 11.11
N SER A 95 4.15 -13.45 10.60
CA SER A 95 5.47 -12.80 10.62
C SER A 95 5.75 -12.07 9.30
N ALA A 96 5.35 -10.80 9.21
CA ALA A 96 5.54 -9.99 8.00
C ALA A 96 5.96 -8.55 8.34
N ALA A 97 6.68 -7.91 7.42
CA ALA A 97 7.00 -6.47 7.46
C ALA A 97 6.21 -5.73 6.36
N PRO A 98 6.05 -4.39 6.43
CA PRO A 98 5.25 -3.64 5.45
C PRO A 98 5.63 -3.86 3.98
N HIS A 99 6.91 -4.15 3.70
CA HIS A 99 7.35 -4.46 2.33
C HIS A 99 6.74 -5.77 1.82
N ALA A 100 6.49 -6.75 2.70
CA ALA A 100 5.83 -8.00 2.34
C ALA A 100 4.40 -7.77 1.83
N ALA A 101 3.65 -6.80 2.37
CA ALA A 101 2.31 -6.47 1.85
C ALA A 101 2.32 -6.08 0.36
N ARG A 102 3.38 -5.40 -0.09
CA ARG A 102 3.56 -5.06 -1.51
C ARG A 102 3.85 -6.30 -2.36
N ALA A 103 4.69 -7.21 -1.87
CA ALA A 103 4.95 -8.49 -2.53
C ALA A 103 3.69 -9.36 -2.58
N THR A 104 2.94 -9.44 -1.48
CA THR A 104 1.66 -10.15 -1.40
C THR A 104 0.66 -9.62 -2.42
N ALA A 105 0.54 -8.29 -2.58
CA ALA A 105 -0.32 -7.72 -3.61
C ALA A 105 0.12 -8.13 -5.04
N ALA A 106 1.43 -8.15 -5.32
CA ALA A 106 1.96 -8.62 -6.60
C ALA A 106 1.61 -10.09 -6.86
N THR A 107 1.87 -10.95 -5.87
CA THR A 107 1.60 -12.39 -5.93
C THR A 107 0.10 -12.67 -6.10
N PHE A 108 -0.76 -11.95 -5.38
CA PHE A 108 -2.20 -12.09 -5.48
C PHE A 108 -2.71 -11.71 -6.87
N LEU A 109 -2.28 -10.57 -7.44
CA LEU A 109 -2.68 -10.19 -8.79
C LEU A 109 -2.19 -11.20 -9.84
N ALA A 110 -1.02 -11.80 -9.63
CA ALA A 110 -0.53 -12.87 -10.48
C ALA A 110 -1.35 -14.16 -10.34
N SER A 111 -1.86 -14.48 -9.15
CA SER A 111 -2.74 -15.64 -8.97
C SER A 111 -4.11 -15.45 -9.63
N GLU A 112 -4.60 -14.22 -9.71
CA GLU A 112 -5.80 -13.85 -10.47
C GLU A 112 -5.58 -13.80 -12.00
N GLY A 113 -4.37 -14.13 -12.48
CA GLY A 113 -4.06 -14.21 -13.91
C GLY A 113 -3.73 -12.86 -14.57
N HIS A 114 -3.49 -11.79 -13.79
CA HIS A 114 -3.00 -10.55 -14.36
C HIS A 114 -1.57 -10.69 -14.89
N ASN A 115 -1.30 -10.12 -16.06
CA ASN A 115 0.04 -10.16 -16.65
C ASN A 115 1.03 -9.25 -15.90
N GLU A 116 2.32 -9.53 -16.05
CA GLU A 116 3.40 -8.82 -15.35
C GLU A 116 3.41 -7.32 -15.62
N ALA A 117 3.06 -6.90 -16.84
CA ALA A 117 3.01 -5.48 -17.23
C ALA A 117 1.95 -4.71 -16.42
N LYS A 118 0.74 -5.26 -16.28
CA LYS A 118 -0.34 -4.66 -15.46
C LYS A 118 0.05 -4.63 -13.98
N ILE A 119 0.71 -5.68 -13.49
CA ILE A 119 1.18 -5.73 -12.09
C ILE A 119 2.28 -4.70 -11.85
N ALA A 120 3.25 -4.57 -12.76
CA ALA A 120 4.31 -3.56 -12.67
C ALA A 120 3.74 -2.14 -12.69
N GLN A 121 2.73 -1.89 -13.54
CA GLN A 121 2.00 -0.62 -13.57
C GLN A 121 1.30 -0.35 -12.23
N PHE A 122 0.55 -1.32 -11.70
CA PHE A 122 -0.13 -1.20 -10.40
C PHE A 122 0.86 -0.91 -9.27
N LEU A 123 1.98 -1.61 -9.24
CA LEU A 123 3.03 -1.41 -8.24
C LEU A 123 3.78 -0.10 -8.47
N ARG A 124 3.75 0.48 -9.67
CA ARG A 124 4.62 1.60 -10.08
C ARG A 124 6.10 1.25 -9.98
N HIS A 125 6.46 0.06 -10.45
CA HIS A 125 7.85 -0.31 -10.64
C HIS A 125 8.34 0.23 -11.99
N SER A 126 9.51 0.87 -11.99
CA SER A 126 10.17 1.30 -13.22
C SER A 126 10.81 0.13 -13.99
N ASP A 127 10.95 -1.02 -13.33
CA ASP A 127 11.56 -2.23 -13.86
C ASP A 127 10.67 -3.45 -13.56
N THR A 128 10.33 -4.19 -14.61
CA THR A 128 9.49 -5.40 -14.56
C THR A 128 10.22 -6.60 -13.96
N GLN A 129 11.56 -6.61 -13.90
CA GLN A 129 12.32 -7.71 -13.30
C GLN A 129 11.96 -7.96 -11.83
N GLN A 130 11.65 -6.90 -11.07
CA GLN A 130 11.22 -7.06 -9.67
C GLN A 130 9.87 -7.77 -9.55
N VAL A 131 8.98 -7.59 -10.53
CA VAL A 131 7.69 -8.29 -10.59
C VAL A 131 7.90 -9.74 -10.96
N ALA A 132 8.75 -10.02 -11.96
CA ALA A 132 9.09 -11.37 -12.37
C ALA A 132 9.61 -12.24 -11.21
N THR A 133 10.38 -11.67 -10.27
CA THR A 133 10.83 -12.39 -9.05
C THR A 133 9.64 -12.85 -8.18
N TYR A 134 8.64 -12.00 -7.96
CA TYR A 134 7.47 -12.36 -7.15
C TYR A 134 6.57 -13.39 -7.86
N VAL A 135 6.39 -13.21 -9.17
CA VAL A 135 5.56 -14.10 -9.98
C VAL A 135 6.19 -15.49 -10.06
N LYS A 136 7.50 -15.59 -10.37
CA LYS A 136 8.22 -16.87 -10.42
C LYS A 136 8.16 -17.62 -9.10
N LEU A 137 8.37 -16.95 -7.97
CA LEU A 137 8.28 -17.60 -6.65
C LEU A 137 6.88 -18.16 -6.38
N SER A 138 5.83 -17.41 -6.73
CA SER A 138 4.45 -17.88 -6.58
C SER A 138 4.15 -19.11 -7.44
N GLN A 139 4.65 -19.11 -8.68
CA GLN A 139 4.43 -20.18 -9.63
C GLN A 139 5.20 -21.45 -9.23
N GLN A 140 6.45 -21.31 -8.79
CA GLN A 140 7.23 -22.41 -8.22
C GLN A 140 6.57 -23.07 -7.00
N LEU A 141 5.94 -22.28 -6.12
CA LEU A 141 5.21 -22.81 -4.97
C LEU A 141 3.93 -23.55 -5.38
N ARG A 142 3.18 -23.03 -6.36
CA ARG A 142 1.96 -23.69 -6.89
C ARG A 142 2.26 -24.96 -7.67
N ASP A 143 3.31 -24.91 -8.48
CA ASP A 143 3.69 -25.99 -9.40
C ASP A 143 4.76 -26.91 -8.80
N ASN A 144 4.97 -26.89 -7.48
CA ASN A 144 5.96 -27.73 -6.81
C ASN A 144 5.60 -29.21 -6.99
N LEU A 145 6.26 -29.86 -7.97
CA LEU A 145 6.08 -31.28 -8.27
C LEU A 145 6.47 -32.17 -7.09
N GLY A 146 7.42 -31.74 -6.24
CA GLY A 146 7.83 -32.46 -5.04
C GLY A 146 6.71 -32.57 -3.99
N ALA A 147 5.77 -31.62 -3.96
CA ALA A 147 4.60 -31.69 -3.08
C ALA A 147 3.53 -32.69 -3.57
N LYS A 148 3.68 -33.23 -4.78
CA LYS A 148 2.76 -34.20 -5.41
C LYS A 148 3.30 -35.63 -5.38
N ILE A 149 4.49 -35.85 -4.82
CA ILE A 149 5.07 -37.18 -4.64
C ILE A 149 4.52 -37.77 -3.34
N ILE A 150 3.77 -38.86 -3.45
CA ILE A 150 3.26 -39.65 -2.32
C ILE A 150 4.06 -40.96 -2.30
N PHE A 151 4.62 -41.32 -1.15
CA PHE A 151 5.31 -42.60 -0.92
C PHE A 151 4.35 -43.66 -0.40
#